data_AF-A0A367YH78-F1
#
_entry.id   AF-A0A367YH78-F1
#
_cell.length_a   1.000
_cell.length_b   1.000
_cell.length_c   1.000
_cell.angle_alpha   90.00
_cell.angle_beta   90.00
_cell.angle_gamma   90.00
#
_symmetry.space_group_name_H-M   'P 1'
#
loop_
_entity.id
_entity.type
_entity.pdbx_description
1 polymer ?
#
loop_
_entity_poly.entity_id
_entity_poly.type
_entity_poly.pdbx_seq_one_letter_code
_entity_poly.pdbx_strand_id
1 'polypeptide(L)'
;MEEALKIAHACPAHLENINIEVFSQIHIWDSLTNIADEHQQNPFIINSLTTAMGPRIGEAIPFAVFRNLQTLDLGPHPLDELAIMNSANFPRLLSLRLFDTLEMHNIQALPRTLVSLCCRVESQSAEQDFLGLPVNLKKSKLWISESGERSRWPCDVSYLAGLKSLEFSSYLSHIKVPVPPSLRSLGAILHETIIGELPELVELNVNSSELHASQYLGALRELSLPASSLHCEAELLLELPVEARSRFQLPKGLRNLAIREGKKSGKETVLDFENNKCGNLQELHLKNVECSKVFGRFPRTLAKRSLVETPTFDFQVLTYLVNLSELDV
;
A
#
# COMPACT_ATOMS: atom_id res chain seq x y z
N MET A 1 -31.65 2.82 4.28
CA MET A 1 -31.58 1.96 5.48
C MET A 1 -32.94 1.34 5.79
N GLU A 2 -34.01 2.13 5.93
CA GLU A 2 -35.35 1.59 6.23
C GLU A 2 -35.84 0.51 5.25
N GLU A 3 -35.62 0.64 3.94
CA GLU A 3 -36.03 -0.40 2.98
C GLU A 3 -35.24 -1.71 3.14
N ALA A 4 -33.92 -1.61 3.42
CA ALA A 4 -33.08 -2.77 3.67
C ALA A 4 -33.49 -3.50 4.96
N LEU A 5 -33.84 -2.74 6.01
CA LEU A 5 -34.37 -3.29 7.26
C LEU A 5 -35.77 -3.91 7.07
N LYS A 6 -36.67 -3.28 6.30
CA LYS A 6 -37.97 -3.86 5.95
C LYS A 6 -37.84 -5.20 5.23
N ILE A 7 -36.89 -5.31 4.30
CA ILE A 7 -36.58 -6.56 3.60
C ILE A 7 -36.00 -7.60 4.57
N ALA A 8 -35.06 -7.18 5.44
CA ALA A 8 -34.47 -8.02 6.46
C ALA A 8 -35.53 -8.62 7.41
N HIS A 9 -36.52 -7.81 7.82
CA HIS A 9 -37.60 -8.24 8.72
C HIS A 9 -38.62 -9.16 8.05
N ALA A 10 -38.89 -8.94 6.77
CA ALA A 10 -39.82 -9.79 6.02
C ALA A 10 -39.28 -11.22 5.85
N CYS A 11 -37.96 -11.39 5.83
CA CYS A 11 -37.31 -12.62 5.39
C CYS A 11 -36.01 -12.95 6.17
N PRO A 12 -36.03 -13.10 7.51
CA PRO A 12 -34.83 -13.24 8.34
C PRO A 12 -33.97 -14.48 7.98
N ALA A 13 -34.60 -15.59 7.58
CA ALA A 13 -33.89 -16.80 7.14
C ALA A 13 -33.01 -16.57 5.89
N HIS A 14 -33.32 -15.55 5.08
CA HIS A 14 -32.52 -15.22 3.90
C HIS A 14 -31.23 -14.48 4.27
N LEU A 15 -31.10 -13.96 5.50
CA LEU A 15 -29.92 -13.23 5.96
C LEU A 15 -28.83 -14.13 6.54
N GLU A 16 -29.12 -15.40 6.86
CA GLU A 16 -28.19 -16.31 7.56
C GLU A 16 -26.87 -16.54 6.81
N ASN A 17 -26.86 -16.33 5.49
CA ASN A 17 -25.68 -16.51 4.63
C ASN A 17 -25.30 -15.24 3.86
N ILE A 18 -25.83 -14.08 4.25
CA ILE A 18 -25.52 -12.80 3.61
C ILE A 18 -24.46 -12.08 4.42
N ASN A 19 -23.44 -11.56 3.73
CA ASN A 19 -22.49 -10.63 4.34
C ASN A 19 -23.16 -9.26 4.46
N ILE A 20 -23.40 -8.82 5.68
CA ILE A 20 -23.99 -7.50 5.95
C ILE A 20 -22.86 -6.50 6.17
N GLU A 21 -22.86 -5.46 5.36
CA GLU A 21 -21.91 -4.35 5.41
C GLU A 21 -22.64 -3.07 5.80
N VAL A 22 -22.13 -2.41 6.84
CA VAL A 22 -22.68 -1.15 7.35
C VAL A 22 -21.75 -0.01 6.99
N PHE A 23 -22.29 0.99 6.32
CA PHE A 23 -21.58 2.21 5.95
C PHE A 23 -22.22 3.42 6.63
N SER A 24 -21.44 4.16 7.40
CA SER A 24 -21.87 5.40 8.05
C SER A 24 -21.15 6.61 7.48
N GLN A 25 -21.93 7.61 7.02
CA GLN A 25 -21.42 8.88 6.50
C GLN A 25 -21.28 9.93 7.63
N ILE A 26 -20.49 10.98 7.37
CA ILE A 26 -19.96 11.98 8.33
C ILE A 26 -21.01 12.65 9.25
N HIS A 27 -22.31 12.59 8.90
CA HIS A 27 -23.37 13.33 9.60
C HIS A 27 -24.50 12.46 10.16
N ILE A 28 -24.37 11.13 10.22
CA ILE A 28 -25.50 10.27 10.60
C ILE A 28 -25.16 9.32 11.75
N TRP A 29 -24.77 9.89 12.90
CA TRP A 29 -24.68 9.12 14.16
C TRP A 29 -25.97 8.37 14.46
N ASP A 30 -27.10 9.03 14.20
CA ASP A 30 -28.43 8.45 14.37
C ASP A 30 -28.60 7.14 13.58
N SER A 31 -27.92 6.97 12.44
CA SER A 31 -28.01 5.72 11.67
C SER A 31 -27.41 4.54 12.42
N LEU A 32 -26.30 4.74 13.13
CA LEU A 32 -25.63 3.66 13.83
C LEU A 32 -26.36 3.26 15.11
N THR A 33 -26.93 4.22 15.83
CA THR A 33 -27.80 3.95 16.97
C THR A 33 -29.06 3.21 16.51
N ASN A 34 -29.69 3.63 15.42
CA ASN A 34 -30.83 2.92 14.84
C ASN A 34 -30.48 1.48 14.45
N ILE A 35 -29.28 1.23 13.92
CA ILE A 35 -28.81 -0.14 13.62
C ILE A 35 -28.60 -0.95 14.90
N ALA A 36 -28.10 -0.34 15.96
CA ALA A 36 -27.92 -0.99 17.25
C ALA A 36 -29.27 -1.37 17.88
N ASP A 37 -30.21 -0.44 17.89
CA ASP A 37 -31.57 -0.64 18.37
C ASP A 37 -32.28 -1.74 17.57
N GLU A 38 -32.12 -1.72 16.25
CA GLU A 38 -32.67 -2.76 15.38
C GLU A 38 -32.05 -4.12 15.64
N HIS A 39 -30.72 -4.20 15.74
CA HIS A 39 -30.03 -5.45 16.08
C HIS A 39 -30.46 -5.98 17.45
N GLN A 40 -30.77 -5.12 18.41
CA GLN A 40 -31.26 -5.53 19.72
C GLN A 40 -32.66 -6.15 19.64
N GLN A 41 -33.52 -5.64 18.75
CA GLN A 41 -34.87 -6.18 18.54
C GLN A 41 -34.86 -7.43 17.65
N ASN A 42 -34.03 -7.42 16.60
CA ASN A 42 -33.90 -8.44 15.58
C ASN A 42 -32.42 -8.75 15.34
N PRO A 43 -31.80 -9.70 16.06
CA PRO A 43 -30.38 -9.98 15.91
C PRO A 43 -30.00 -10.43 14.50
N PHE A 44 -29.00 -9.79 13.91
CA PHE A 44 -28.40 -10.15 12.62
C PHE A 44 -26.88 -10.02 12.66
N ILE A 45 -26.18 -10.67 11.74
CA ILE A 45 -24.71 -10.67 11.73
C ILE A 45 -24.21 -9.46 10.95
N ILE A 46 -23.44 -8.58 11.59
CA ILE A 46 -22.69 -7.53 10.89
C ILE A 46 -21.27 -8.05 10.62
N ASN A 47 -20.89 -8.14 9.34
CA ASN A 47 -19.58 -8.65 8.91
C ASN A 47 -18.57 -7.53 8.69
N SER A 48 -19.04 -6.38 8.20
CA SER A 48 -18.19 -5.23 7.89
C SER A 48 -18.82 -3.94 8.41
N LEU A 49 -17.99 -3.08 8.98
CA LEU A 49 -18.36 -1.73 9.40
C LEU A 49 -17.35 -0.74 8.83
N THR A 50 -17.84 0.24 8.10
CA THR A 50 -17.06 1.37 7.60
C THR A 50 -17.70 2.67 8.06
N THR A 51 -16.91 3.53 8.68
CA THR A 51 -17.39 4.80 9.20
C THR A 51 -16.51 5.93 8.70
N ALA A 52 -17.14 7.02 8.24
CA ALA A 52 -16.40 8.19 7.79
C ALA A 52 -15.77 8.98 8.96
N MET A 53 -16.38 8.87 10.14
CA MET A 53 -15.87 9.34 11.44
C MET A 53 -16.03 8.17 12.42
N GLY A 54 -15.09 7.94 13.33
CA GLY A 54 -15.22 6.82 14.27
C GLY A 54 -16.49 6.97 15.13
N PRO A 55 -17.32 5.93 15.33
CA PRO A 55 -18.34 5.98 16.36
C PRO A 55 -17.68 5.89 17.72
N ARG A 56 -18.38 6.40 18.74
CA ARG A 56 -18.08 6.00 20.12
C ARG A 56 -18.50 4.56 20.34
N ILE A 57 -17.70 3.63 19.81
CA ILE A 57 -17.98 2.20 19.90
C ILE A 57 -17.91 1.80 21.37
N GLY A 58 -18.92 1.07 21.85
CA GLY A 58 -19.05 0.73 23.26
C GLY A 58 -19.88 1.73 24.08
N GLU A 59 -19.91 3.01 23.70
CA GLU A 59 -20.83 3.99 24.30
C GLU A 59 -22.17 4.02 23.57
N ALA A 60 -22.15 4.25 22.25
CA ALA A 60 -23.36 4.40 21.43
C ALA A 60 -23.89 3.06 20.92
N ILE A 61 -23.00 2.07 20.75
CA ILE A 61 -23.34 0.77 20.20
C ILE A 61 -22.65 -0.31 21.03
N PRO A 62 -23.40 -1.24 21.64
CA PRO A 62 -22.81 -2.32 22.44
C PRO A 62 -21.89 -3.23 21.61
N PHE A 63 -20.74 -3.63 22.17
CA PHE A 63 -19.80 -4.55 21.50
C PHE A 63 -20.43 -5.88 21.07
N ALA A 64 -21.51 -6.30 21.73
CA ALA A 64 -22.24 -7.52 21.38
C ALA A 64 -22.71 -7.51 19.91
N VAL A 65 -23.04 -6.34 19.36
CA VAL A 65 -23.43 -6.15 17.96
C VAL A 65 -22.28 -6.50 17.00
N PHE A 66 -21.03 -6.30 17.43
CA PHE A 66 -19.82 -6.47 16.62
C PHE A 66 -19.09 -7.78 16.85
N ARG A 67 -19.65 -8.73 17.61
CA ARG A 67 -18.97 -9.99 17.96
C ARG A 67 -18.54 -10.82 16.73
N ASN A 68 -19.27 -10.68 15.63
CA ASN A 68 -19.01 -11.39 14.37
C ASN A 68 -18.29 -10.53 13.32
N LEU A 69 -17.91 -9.31 13.67
CA LEU A 69 -17.27 -8.37 12.75
C LEU A 69 -15.93 -8.91 12.27
N GLN A 70 -15.75 -8.94 10.95
CA GLN A 70 -14.54 -9.40 10.28
C GLN A 70 -13.72 -8.24 9.70
N THR A 71 -14.40 -7.18 9.26
CA THR A 71 -13.78 -5.98 8.70
C THR A 71 -14.25 -4.75 9.45
N LEU A 72 -13.29 -3.90 9.84
CA LEU A 72 -13.55 -2.65 10.51
C LEU A 72 -12.70 -1.56 9.86
N ASP A 73 -13.36 -0.53 9.34
CA ASP A 73 -12.74 0.65 8.74
C ASP A 73 -13.24 1.90 9.49
N LEU A 74 -12.38 2.46 10.33
CA LEU A 74 -12.70 3.58 11.20
C LEU A 74 -12.04 4.84 10.70
N GLY A 75 -12.88 5.78 10.26
CA GLY A 75 -12.51 7.18 10.06
C GLY A 75 -11.96 7.84 11.33
N PRO A 76 -11.51 9.10 11.22
CA PRO A 76 -10.83 9.79 12.31
C PRO A 76 -11.63 9.84 13.63
N HIS A 77 -10.93 9.73 14.75
CA HIS A 77 -11.46 9.55 16.11
C HIS A 77 -10.44 9.92 17.22
N PRO A 78 -10.92 10.43 18.38
CA PRO A 78 -10.07 10.59 19.55
C PRO A 78 -9.41 9.27 20.01
N LEU A 79 -8.11 9.36 20.29
CA LEU A 79 -7.20 8.22 20.53
C LEU A 79 -7.54 7.38 21.76
N ASP A 80 -8.19 7.98 22.77
CA ASP A 80 -8.49 7.35 24.06
C ASP A 80 -9.41 6.12 23.92
N GLU A 81 -10.13 6.00 22.80
CA GLU A 81 -11.04 4.90 22.54
C GLU A 81 -10.37 3.68 21.89
N LEU A 82 -9.11 3.76 21.44
CA LEU A 82 -8.43 2.63 20.79
C LEU A 82 -8.14 1.46 21.74
N ALA A 83 -8.15 1.68 23.06
CA ALA A 83 -8.05 0.63 24.07
C ALA A 83 -9.16 -0.43 23.94
N ILE A 84 -10.29 -0.08 23.31
CA ILE A 84 -11.40 -1.00 23.05
C ILE A 84 -11.11 -1.97 21.89
N MET A 85 -10.08 -1.72 21.09
CA MET A 85 -9.74 -2.51 19.91
C MET A 85 -8.99 -3.80 20.29
N ASN A 86 -9.51 -4.53 21.27
CA ASN A 86 -8.92 -5.75 21.77
C ASN A 86 -9.67 -7.00 21.28
N SER A 87 -9.01 -8.15 21.45
CA SER A 87 -9.54 -9.44 20.99
C SER A 87 -10.83 -9.86 21.72
N ALA A 88 -11.13 -9.32 22.91
CA ALA A 88 -12.36 -9.64 23.62
C ALA A 88 -13.58 -8.95 22.96
N ASN A 89 -13.39 -7.72 22.51
CA ASN A 89 -14.44 -6.94 21.84
C ASN A 89 -14.65 -7.34 20.38
N PHE A 90 -13.56 -7.71 19.69
CA PHE A 90 -13.61 -8.10 18.27
C PHE A 90 -12.90 -9.44 18.01
N PRO A 91 -13.46 -10.57 18.51
CA PRO A 91 -12.78 -11.87 18.49
C PRO A 91 -12.62 -12.48 17.10
N ARG A 92 -13.32 -11.95 16.08
CA ARG A 92 -13.33 -12.46 14.70
C ARG A 92 -12.75 -11.46 13.70
N LEU A 93 -12.16 -10.36 14.17
CA LEU A 93 -11.66 -9.30 13.29
C LEU A 93 -10.45 -9.78 12.50
N LEU A 94 -10.54 -9.71 11.18
CA LEU A 94 -9.51 -10.13 10.23
C LEU A 94 -8.87 -8.94 9.52
N SER A 95 -9.63 -7.86 9.30
CA SER A 95 -9.17 -6.66 8.61
C SER A 95 -9.50 -5.42 9.43
N LEU A 96 -8.47 -4.60 9.67
CA LEU A 96 -8.61 -3.34 10.38
C LEU A 96 -7.97 -2.20 9.57
N ARG A 97 -8.75 -1.14 9.32
CA ARG A 97 -8.26 0.14 8.86
C ARG A 97 -8.58 1.22 9.89
N LEU A 98 -7.55 1.99 10.23
CA LEU A 98 -7.60 3.14 11.12
C LEU A 98 -7.04 4.34 10.37
N PHE A 99 -7.79 5.44 10.35
CA PHE A 99 -7.31 6.70 9.79
C PHE A 99 -6.51 7.54 10.81
N ASP A 100 -6.69 7.30 12.11
CA ASP A 100 -5.93 7.94 13.17
C ASP A 100 -4.58 7.30 13.44
N THR A 101 -3.81 8.02 14.25
CA THR A 101 -2.47 7.65 14.67
C THR A 101 -2.50 6.76 15.90
N LEU A 102 -2.15 5.49 15.72
CA LEU A 102 -2.04 4.53 16.79
C LEU A 102 -0.75 4.79 17.59
N GLU A 103 -0.88 4.98 18.89
CA GLU A 103 0.27 4.97 19.80
C GLU A 103 0.88 3.57 19.93
N MET A 104 2.19 3.50 20.12
CA MET A 104 2.93 2.24 20.22
C MET A 104 2.35 1.26 21.24
N HIS A 105 1.94 1.75 22.41
CA HIS A 105 1.38 0.91 23.47
C HIS A 105 0.03 0.28 23.09
N ASN A 106 -0.73 0.93 22.19
CA ASN A 106 -2.03 0.43 21.71
C ASN A 106 -1.88 -0.66 20.64
N ILE A 107 -0.73 -0.76 19.97
CA ILE A 107 -0.47 -1.83 18.98
C ILE A 107 -0.58 -3.22 19.63
N GLN A 108 -0.13 -3.34 20.87
CA GLN A 108 -0.16 -4.61 21.59
C GLN A 108 -1.58 -5.07 21.93
N ALA A 109 -2.53 -4.14 22.00
CA ALA A 109 -3.94 -4.42 22.26
C ALA A 109 -4.66 -4.95 21.00
N LEU A 110 -4.12 -4.72 19.80
CA LEU A 110 -4.77 -5.10 18.54
C LEU A 110 -5.17 -6.59 18.50
N PRO A 111 -6.27 -6.95 17.83
CA PRO A 111 -6.72 -8.34 17.78
C PRO A 111 -5.67 -9.24 17.12
N ARG A 112 -5.33 -10.35 17.78
CA ARG A 112 -4.30 -11.28 17.27
C ARG A 112 -4.75 -12.11 16.08
N THR A 113 -6.04 -12.02 15.73
CA THR A 113 -6.67 -12.63 14.55
C THR A 113 -6.46 -11.83 13.27
N LEU A 114 -5.92 -10.61 13.34
CA LEU A 114 -5.75 -9.76 12.17
C LEU A 114 -4.85 -10.39 11.11
N VAL A 115 -5.33 -10.31 9.86
CA VAL A 115 -4.66 -10.72 8.63
C VAL A 115 -4.28 -9.51 7.78
N SER A 116 -5.05 -8.42 7.89
CA SER A 116 -4.83 -7.16 7.19
C SER A 116 -4.91 -5.98 8.17
N LEU A 117 -3.90 -5.12 8.15
CA LEU A 117 -3.84 -3.90 8.97
C LEU A 117 -3.49 -2.69 8.10
N CYS A 118 -4.16 -1.58 8.33
CA CYS A 118 -3.91 -0.31 7.67
C CYS A 118 -4.03 0.80 8.73
N CYS A 119 -2.92 1.38 9.18
CA CYS A 119 -2.97 2.38 10.26
C CYS A 119 -1.81 3.38 10.18
N ARG A 120 -2.03 4.55 10.78
CA ARG A 120 -0.94 5.47 11.10
C ARG A 120 -0.36 5.10 12.46
N VAL A 121 0.92 5.32 12.68
CA VAL A 121 1.58 5.02 13.94
C VAL A 121 2.42 6.23 14.38
N GLU A 122 2.38 6.56 15.67
CA GLU A 122 3.16 7.67 16.26
C GLU A 122 4.48 7.22 16.90
N SER A 123 5.53 8.04 16.73
CA SER A 123 6.90 7.71 17.10
C SER A 123 7.17 7.98 18.55
N GLN A 124 6.99 6.96 19.37
CA GLN A 124 7.40 7.06 20.76
C GLN A 124 8.83 6.53 20.92
N SER A 125 9.59 7.18 21.81
CA SER A 125 10.87 6.65 22.27
C SER A 125 10.62 5.31 22.96
N ALA A 126 10.71 4.23 22.20
CA ALA A 126 10.50 2.90 22.73
C ALA A 126 11.86 2.31 23.17
N GLU A 127 11.84 1.64 24.32
CA GLU A 127 12.92 0.75 24.73
C GLU A 127 12.89 -0.58 23.96
N GLN A 128 11.77 -0.88 23.29
CA GLN A 128 11.59 -2.10 22.52
C GLN A 128 12.15 -1.93 21.11
N ASP A 129 12.62 -3.02 20.50
CA ASP A 129 13.10 -3.03 19.11
C ASP A 129 11.98 -3.38 18.10
N PHE A 130 10.87 -3.96 18.57
CA PHE A 130 9.80 -4.53 17.75
C PHE A 130 8.49 -3.75 17.87
N LEU A 131 7.74 -3.69 16.76
CA LEU A 131 6.46 -2.97 16.69
C LEU A 131 5.31 -3.67 17.45
N GLY A 132 5.40 -4.98 17.69
CA GLY A 132 4.38 -5.74 18.44
C GLY A 132 3.09 -6.06 17.67
N LEU A 133 3.09 -5.95 16.34
CA LEU A 133 1.98 -6.27 15.46
C LEU A 133 1.55 -7.75 15.56
N PRO A 134 0.30 -8.09 15.20
CA PRO A 134 -0.17 -9.47 15.14
C PRO A 134 0.63 -10.36 14.17
N VAL A 135 1.10 -11.51 14.66
CA VAL A 135 1.94 -12.45 13.89
C VAL A 135 1.24 -13.08 12.68
N ASN A 136 -0.10 -13.04 12.63
CA ASN A 136 -0.91 -13.59 11.54
C ASN A 136 -1.09 -12.64 10.35
N LEU A 137 -0.51 -11.43 10.42
CA LEU A 137 -0.63 -10.45 9.35
C LEU A 137 -0.02 -10.97 8.04
N LYS A 138 -0.82 -10.86 6.97
CA LYS A 138 -0.41 -11.12 5.58
C LYS A 138 -0.26 -9.83 4.78
N LYS A 139 -1.00 -8.78 5.16
CA LYS A 139 -0.98 -7.46 4.53
C LYS A 139 -0.88 -6.38 5.60
N SER A 140 0.02 -5.43 5.40
CA SER A 140 0.16 -4.28 6.30
C SER A 140 0.39 -2.99 5.51
N LYS A 141 -0.31 -1.93 5.89
CA LYS A 141 -0.08 -0.57 5.41
C LYS A 141 0.17 0.33 6.62
N LEU A 142 1.38 0.84 6.73
CA LEU A 142 1.85 1.61 7.87
C LEU A 142 2.28 2.99 7.40
N TRP A 143 1.70 4.02 7.99
CA TRP A 143 2.20 5.39 7.85
C TRP A 143 2.79 5.85 9.17
N ILE A 144 4.04 6.28 9.12
CA ILE A 144 4.78 6.70 10.30
C ILE A 144 4.73 8.22 10.38
N SER A 145 4.18 8.75 11.46
CA SER A 145 4.24 10.17 11.80
C SER A 145 5.30 10.43 12.85
N GLU A 146 6.07 11.51 12.67
CA GLU A 146 7.08 11.95 13.63
C GLU A 146 6.40 12.73 14.76
N SER A 147 6.75 12.37 16.00
CA SER A 147 6.38 13.12 17.20
C SER A 147 7.65 13.48 17.96
N GLY A 148 8.20 14.66 17.67
CA GLY A 148 9.33 15.24 18.40
C GLY A 148 10.72 14.86 17.87
N GLU A 149 11.74 15.56 18.38
CA GLU A 149 13.11 15.45 17.91
C GLU A 149 13.77 14.13 18.37
N ARG A 150 14.16 13.28 17.41
CA ARG A 150 15.12 12.15 17.56
C ARG A 150 14.65 10.92 18.36
N SER A 151 13.39 10.54 18.27
CA SER A 151 12.94 9.24 18.78
C SER A 151 13.57 8.08 17.99
N ARG A 152 14.21 7.12 18.68
CA ARG A 152 14.51 5.80 18.10
C ARG A 152 13.19 5.08 17.89
N TRP A 153 12.89 4.74 16.63
CA TRP A 153 11.65 4.05 16.28
C TRP A 153 11.87 2.52 16.23
N PRO A 154 11.05 1.70 16.93
CA PRO A 154 10.98 0.25 16.76
C PRO A 154 10.29 -0.14 15.44
N CYS A 155 11.07 -0.27 14.37
CA CYS A 155 10.54 -0.50 13.03
C CYS A 155 10.75 -1.95 12.56
N ASP A 156 11.21 -2.84 13.44
CA ASP A 156 11.40 -4.24 13.07
C ASP A 156 10.03 -4.91 12.84
N VAL A 157 9.80 -5.37 11.61
CA VAL A 157 8.65 -6.21 11.21
C VAL A 157 9.11 -7.56 10.66
N SER A 158 10.40 -7.90 10.79
CA SER A 158 11.01 -9.14 10.29
C SER A 158 10.48 -10.41 10.97
N TYR A 159 9.93 -10.29 12.18
CA TYR A 159 9.28 -11.41 12.88
C TYR A 159 7.94 -11.85 12.25
N LEU A 160 7.37 -11.03 11.35
CA LEU A 160 6.10 -11.34 10.68
C LEU A 160 6.33 -12.29 9.48
N ALA A 161 6.73 -13.53 9.75
CA ALA A 161 7.06 -14.53 8.72
C ALA A 161 5.93 -14.83 7.71
N GLY A 162 4.68 -14.52 8.07
CA GLY A 162 3.51 -14.65 7.19
C GLY A 162 3.23 -13.45 6.30
N LEU A 163 3.94 -12.32 6.48
CA LEU A 163 3.68 -11.07 5.77
C LEU A 163 4.06 -11.21 4.30
N LYS A 164 3.10 -10.94 3.42
CA LYS A 164 3.25 -11.03 1.96
C LYS A 164 3.20 -9.67 1.27
N SER A 165 2.52 -8.69 1.85
CA SER A 165 2.42 -7.34 1.31
C SER A 165 2.65 -6.31 2.41
N LEU A 166 3.55 -5.37 2.16
CA LEU A 166 3.85 -4.25 3.04
C LEU A 166 3.85 -2.95 2.25
N GLU A 167 3.05 -1.97 2.66
CA GLU A 167 3.18 -0.59 2.21
C GLU A 167 3.63 0.28 3.39
N PHE A 168 4.88 0.73 3.35
CA PHE A 168 5.52 1.49 4.40
C PHE A 168 5.77 2.92 3.96
N SER A 169 5.21 3.88 4.68
CA SER A 169 5.34 5.30 4.39
C SER A 169 5.97 6.03 5.56
N SER A 170 7.21 6.48 5.37
CA SER A 170 7.91 7.37 6.30
C SER A 170 8.72 8.38 5.49
N TYR A 171 8.74 9.63 5.96
CA TYR A 171 9.62 10.67 5.43
C TYR A 171 11.01 10.68 6.10
N LEU A 172 11.21 9.79 7.09
CA LEU A 172 12.43 9.72 7.87
C LEU A 172 13.43 8.77 7.22
N SER A 173 14.38 9.33 6.47
CA SER A 173 15.42 8.57 5.74
C SER A 173 16.35 7.77 6.66
N HIS A 174 16.46 8.16 7.92
CA HIS A 174 17.29 7.50 8.92
C HIS A 174 16.62 6.27 9.55
N ILE A 175 15.30 6.10 9.38
CA ILE A 175 14.60 4.92 9.86
C ILE A 175 15.00 3.73 9.00
N LYS A 176 15.35 2.65 9.68
CA LYS A 176 15.64 1.36 9.07
C LYS A 176 14.60 0.35 9.54
N VAL A 177 14.00 -0.35 8.58
CA VAL A 177 12.87 -1.26 8.75
C VAL A 177 13.31 -2.64 8.32
N PRO A 178 13.78 -3.49 9.25
CA PRO A 178 13.96 -4.91 9.00
C PRO A 178 12.64 -5.54 8.54
N VAL A 179 12.65 -6.22 7.39
CA VAL A 179 11.47 -6.85 6.79
C VAL A 179 11.64 -8.36 6.61
N PRO A 180 10.54 -9.15 6.61
CA PRO A 180 10.64 -10.59 6.49
C PRO A 180 10.93 -11.02 5.03
N PRO A 181 11.69 -12.10 4.81
CA PRO A 181 12.03 -12.59 3.47
C PRO A 181 10.83 -13.11 2.66
N SER A 182 9.69 -13.31 3.31
CA SER A 182 8.44 -13.78 2.72
C SER A 182 7.70 -12.73 1.89
N LEU A 183 8.15 -11.47 1.91
CA LEU A 183 7.47 -10.38 1.20
C LEU A 183 7.47 -10.58 -0.31
N ARG A 184 6.28 -10.42 -0.90
CA ARG A 184 6.05 -10.50 -2.36
C ARG A 184 5.71 -9.15 -2.97
N SER A 185 5.15 -8.23 -2.18
CA SER A 185 4.78 -6.88 -2.61
C SER A 185 5.24 -5.87 -1.58
N LEU A 186 6.02 -4.88 -2.03
CA LEU A 186 6.59 -3.83 -1.19
C LEU A 186 6.29 -2.45 -1.78
N GLY A 187 5.58 -1.63 -1.04
CA GLY A 187 5.47 -0.19 -1.26
C GLY A 187 6.33 0.56 -0.25
N ALA A 188 7.17 1.47 -0.70
CA ALA A 188 8.00 2.31 0.17
C ALA A 188 8.11 3.74 -0.37
N ILE A 189 8.10 4.75 0.51
CA ILE A 189 8.47 6.11 0.09
C ILE A 189 9.96 6.16 -0.25
N LEU A 190 10.80 5.63 0.65
CA LEU A 190 12.25 5.59 0.55
C LEU A 190 12.72 4.13 0.64
N HIS A 191 13.15 3.54 -0.46
CA HIS A 191 13.51 2.10 -0.48
C HIS A 191 14.71 1.77 0.41
N GLU A 192 15.64 2.72 0.60
CA GLU A 192 16.83 2.59 1.43
C GLU A 192 16.51 2.46 2.93
N THR A 193 15.26 2.74 3.32
CA THR A 193 14.78 2.49 4.69
C THR A 193 14.50 1.01 4.93
N ILE A 194 14.38 0.19 3.89
CA ILE A 194 14.07 -1.23 4.03
C ILE A 194 15.35 -2.04 4.18
N ILE A 195 15.43 -2.87 5.22
CA ILE A 195 16.57 -3.76 5.49
C ILE A 195 16.12 -5.21 5.38
N GLY A 196 16.87 -6.02 4.65
CA GLY A 196 16.68 -7.46 4.55
C GLY A 196 16.83 -7.95 3.12
N GLU A 197 17.01 -9.26 2.99
CA GLU A 197 16.97 -9.93 1.68
C GLU A 197 15.52 -10.22 1.32
N LEU A 198 15.14 -9.92 0.08
CA LEU A 198 13.77 -10.05 -0.42
C LEU A 198 13.70 -11.02 -1.61
N PRO A 199 13.99 -12.32 -1.40
CA PRO A 199 14.10 -13.30 -2.48
C PRO A 199 12.75 -13.58 -3.18
N GLU A 200 11.62 -13.38 -2.49
CA GLU A 200 10.27 -13.62 -3.03
C GLU A 200 9.62 -12.36 -3.64
N LEU A 201 10.32 -11.22 -3.70
CA LEU A 201 9.73 -9.95 -4.12
C LEU A 201 9.34 -9.95 -5.60
N VAL A 202 8.04 -9.79 -5.86
CA VAL A 202 7.45 -9.76 -7.20
C VAL A 202 7.09 -8.34 -7.61
N GLU A 203 6.63 -7.53 -6.65
CA GLU A 203 6.15 -6.17 -6.87
C GLU A 203 6.91 -5.17 -5.98
N LEU A 204 7.45 -4.12 -6.59
CA LEU A 204 8.13 -3.03 -5.88
C LEU A 204 7.56 -1.68 -6.33
N ASN A 205 7.11 -0.89 -5.37
CA ASN A 205 6.55 0.44 -5.59
C ASN A 205 7.28 1.48 -4.74
N VAL A 206 8.12 2.28 -5.36
CA VAL A 206 8.96 3.29 -4.70
C VAL A 206 8.44 4.68 -5.03
N ASN A 207 8.12 5.52 -4.03
CA ASN A 207 7.48 6.82 -4.28
C ASN A 207 8.46 7.98 -4.47
N SER A 208 9.61 8.00 -3.77
CA SER A 208 10.40 9.24 -3.68
C SER A 208 11.92 9.06 -3.70
N SER A 209 12.46 7.85 -3.51
CA SER A 209 13.90 7.62 -3.55
C SER A 209 14.43 7.29 -4.94
N GLU A 210 15.69 7.66 -5.20
CA GLU A 210 16.47 7.08 -6.29
C GLU A 210 16.64 5.59 -6.03
N LEU A 211 16.24 4.74 -6.98
CA LEU A 211 16.27 3.29 -6.83
C LEU A 211 17.47 2.71 -7.57
N HIS A 212 18.32 1.97 -6.86
CA HIS A 212 19.31 1.10 -7.49
C HIS A 212 18.67 -0.26 -7.76
N ALA A 213 17.93 -0.36 -8.86
CA ALA A 213 17.11 -1.54 -9.19
C ALA A 213 17.93 -2.84 -9.36
N SER A 214 19.24 -2.73 -9.52
CA SER A 214 20.20 -3.85 -9.48
C SER A 214 20.26 -4.58 -8.14
N GLN A 215 19.60 -4.10 -7.09
CA GLN A 215 19.48 -4.80 -5.80
C GLN A 215 18.41 -5.91 -5.80
N TYR A 216 17.48 -5.93 -6.77
CA TYR A 216 16.27 -6.79 -6.73
C TYR A 216 16.19 -7.80 -7.90
N LEU A 217 17.29 -8.49 -8.19
CA LEU A 217 17.55 -9.09 -9.51
C LEU A 217 16.79 -10.39 -9.88
N GLY A 218 16.18 -11.10 -8.94
CA GLY A 218 15.67 -12.46 -9.20
C GLY A 218 14.19 -12.55 -9.58
N ALA A 219 13.32 -12.20 -8.62
CA ALA A 219 11.89 -12.47 -8.70
C ALA A 219 11.06 -11.29 -9.21
N LEU A 220 11.62 -10.07 -9.24
CA LEU A 220 10.86 -8.86 -9.51
C LEU A 220 10.24 -8.89 -10.92
N ARG A 221 8.93 -8.65 -10.99
CA ARG A 221 8.12 -8.63 -12.22
C ARG A 221 7.44 -7.29 -12.43
N GLU A 222 7.15 -6.58 -11.35
CA GLU A 222 6.44 -5.31 -11.39
C GLU A 222 7.25 -4.26 -10.64
N LEU A 223 7.50 -3.14 -11.30
CA LEU A 223 8.28 -2.04 -10.76
C LEU A 223 7.58 -0.72 -11.04
N SER A 224 7.28 0.00 -9.97
CA SER A 224 6.78 1.37 -9.99
C SER A 224 7.80 2.29 -9.32
N LEU A 225 8.24 3.34 -10.02
CA LEU A 225 9.26 4.28 -9.54
C LEU A 225 8.95 5.71 -9.99
N PRO A 226 9.40 6.76 -9.27
CA PRO A 226 9.30 8.11 -9.77
C PRO A 226 10.27 8.30 -10.94
N ALA A 227 9.91 9.18 -11.87
CA ALA A 227 10.76 9.61 -12.98
C ALA A 227 12.16 10.07 -12.50
N SER A 228 12.22 10.63 -11.29
CA SER A 228 13.46 11.07 -10.67
C SER A 228 14.48 9.96 -10.39
N SER A 229 14.06 8.70 -10.27
CA SER A 229 14.99 7.57 -10.15
C SER A 229 15.73 7.26 -11.46
N LEU A 230 15.30 7.85 -12.58
CA LEU A 230 15.88 7.67 -13.91
C LEU A 230 16.42 8.98 -14.50
N HIS A 231 16.57 10.02 -13.68
CA HIS A 231 17.17 11.27 -14.14
C HIS A 231 18.64 11.05 -14.50
N CYS A 232 18.99 11.41 -15.72
CA CYS A 232 20.38 11.47 -16.16
C CYS A 232 20.54 12.59 -17.17
N GLU A 233 21.73 13.18 -17.23
CA GLU A 233 22.09 14.06 -18.33
C GLU A 233 22.33 13.18 -19.55
N ALA A 234 21.40 13.24 -20.51
CA ALA A 234 21.39 12.33 -21.65
C ALA A 234 22.68 12.41 -22.49
N GLU A 235 23.31 13.59 -22.54
CA GLU A 235 24.60 13.82 -23.18
C GLU A 235 25.70 13.01 -22.50
N LEU A 236 25.75 13.05 -21.16
CA LEU A 236 26.69 12.23 -20.39
C LEU A 236 26.41 10.75 -20.55
N LEU A 237 25.14 10.32 -20.60
CA LEU A 237 24.82 8.89 -20.66
C LEU A 237 25.39 8.20 -21.91
N LEU A 238 25.47 8.90 -23.05
CA LEU A 238 26.11 8.39 -24.27
C LEU A 238 27.63 8.31 -24.16
N GLU A 239 28.25 9.22 -23.41
CA GLU A 239 29.69 9.26 -23.18
C GLU A 239 30.14 8.32 -22.05
N LEU A 240 29.21 7.96 -21.16
CA LEU A 240 29.49 7.08 -20.03
C LEU A 240 29.82 5.66 -20.51
N PRO A 241 30.89 5.04 -20.00
CA PRO A 241 31.20 3.64 -20.25
C PRO A 241 30.07 2.74 -19.74
N VAL A 242 29.92 1.55 -20.33
CA VAL A 242 28.81 0.60 -20.05
C VAL A 242 28.70 0.30 -18.55
N GLU A 243 29.83 0.23 -17.86
CA GLU A 243 29.92 0.02 -16.42
C GLU A 243 29.28 1.15 -15.62
N ALA A 244 29.41 2.41 -16.05
CA ALA A 244 28.77 3.55 -15.38
C ALA A 244 27.26 3.60 -15.63
N ARG A 245 26.79 3.01 -16.74
CA ARG A 245 25.35 2.82 -17.03
C ARG A 245 24.71 1.73 -16.18
N SER A 246 25.50 0.94 -15.43
CA SER A 246 24.98 -0.12 -14.56
C SER A 246 24.04 0.40 -13.47
N ARG A 247 24.14 1.69 -13.09
CA ARG A 247 23.26 2.32 -12.09
C ARG A 247 21.80 2.39 -12.54
N PHE A 248 21.55 2.31 -13.85
CA PHE A 248 20.22 2.35 -14.45
C PHE A 248 19.72 0.96 -14.86
N GLN A 249 20.31 -0.10 -14.29
CA GLN A 249 19.92 -1.48 -14.60
C GLN A 249 18.57 -1.86 -14.01
N LEU A 250 17.61 -2.13 -14.89
CA LEU A 250 16.32 -2.71 -14.60
C LEU A 250 16.42 -4.24 -14.47
N PRO A 251 15.54 -4.87 -13.68
CA PRO A 251 15.52 -6.32 -13.55
C PRO A 251 15.24 -7.01 -14.89
N LYS A 252 16.00 -8.05 -15.22
CA LYS A 252 15.85 -8.81 -16.48
C LYS A 252 14.49 -9.50 -16.62
N GLY A 253 13.87 -9.86 -15.50
CA GLY A 253 12.56 -10.51 -15.44
C GLY A 253 11.36 -9.56 -15.47
N LEU A 254 11.59 -8.24 -15.56
CA LEU A 254 10.55 -7.24 -15.44
C LEU A 254 9.51 -7.37 -16.56
N ARG A 255 8.22 -7.38 -16.17
CA ARG A 255 7.06 -7.44 -17.07
C ARG A 255 6.29 -6.12 -17.10
N ASN A 256 6.14 -5.48 -15.95
CA ASN A 256 5.38 -4.24 -15.81
C ASN A 256 6.30 -3.16 -15.26
N LEU A 257 6.44 -2.06 -16.01
CA LEU A 257 7.19 -0.89 -15.58
C LEU A 257 6.24 0.30 -15.54
N ALA A 258 6.06 0.88 -14.35
CA ALA A 258 5.35 2.12 -14.15
C ALA A 258 6.33 3.22 -13.72
N ILE A 259 6.28 4.34 -14.43
CA ILE A 259 7.08 5.53 -14.14
C ILE A 259 6.08 6.67 -13.97
N ARG A 260 6.10 7.26 -12.79
CA ARG A 260 5.20 8.35 -12.41
C ARG A 260 5.96 9.63 -12.19
N GLU A 261 5.23 10.73 -12.03
CA GLU A 261 5.80 12.02 -11.63
C GLU A 261 6.77 11.85 -10.46
N GLY A 262 7.95 12.45 -10.60
CA GLY A 262 8.95 12.55 -9.55
C GLY A 262 9.16 14.00 -9.13
N LYS A 263 10.17 14.23 -8.29
CA LYS A 263 10.57 15.60 -7.93
C LYS A 263 11.12 16.29 -9.18
N LYS A 264 10.53 17.43 -9.58
CA LYS A 264 11.01 18.23 -10.71
C LYS A 264 12.47 18.63 -10.49
N SER A 265 13.33 18.19 -11.39
CA SER A 265 14.78 18.48 -11.36
C SER A 265 15.24 19.32 -12.55
N GLY A 266 14.39 19.46 -13.58
CA GLY A 266 14.76 19.98 -14.89
C GLY A 266 15.59 19.01 -15.74
N LYS A 267 15.91 17.81 -15.22
CA LYS A 267 16.65 16.77 -15.94
C LYS A 267 15.72 15.87 -16.73
N GLU A 268 16.23 15.33 -17.83
CA GLU A 268 15.51 14.35 -18.63
C GLU A 268 15.42 13.00 -17.90
N THR A 269 14.29 12.33 -18.09
CA THR A 269 14.07 10.95 -17.66
C THR A 269 14.55 10.02 -18.76
N VAL A 270 15.54 9.16 -18.50
CA VAL A 270 16.14 8.32 -19.53
C VAL A 270 15.70 6.86 -19.41
N LEU A 271 15.15 6.32 -20.49
CA LEU A 271 14.81 4.90 -20.65
C LEU A 271 15.78 4.22 -21.62
N ASP A 272 16.80 3.57 -21.08
CA ASP A 272 17.81 2.86 -21.87
C ASP A 272 17.47 1.38 -22.04
N PHE A 273 16.69 1.03 -23.07
CA PHE A 273 16.36 -0.36 -23.39
C PHE A 273 17.51 -1.11 -24.08
N GLU A 274 18.49 -0.40 -24.63
CA GLU A 274 19.68 -1.00 -25.26
C GLU A 274 20.55 -1.71 -24.22
N ASN A 275 20.83 -1.04 -23.10
CA ASN A 275 21.61 -1.60 -22.00
C ASN A 275 20.78 -2.58 -21.15
N ASN A 276 19.53 -2.23 -20.85
CA ASN A 276 18.70 -3.00 -19.91
C ASN A 276 18.19 -4.33 -20.46
N LYS A 277 18.00 -4.43 -21.78
CA LYS A 277 17.51 -5.65 -22.45
C LYS A 277 16.26 -6.24 -21.77
N CYS A 278 15.26 -5.41 -21.49
CA CYS A 278 13.99 -5.79 -20.86
C CYS A 278 13.09 -6.65 -21.77
N GLY A 279 13.60 -7.78 -22.26
CA GLY A 279 12.94 -8.62 -23.26
C GLY A 279 11.65 -9.30 -22.80
N ASN A 280 11.29 -9.17 -21.52
CA ASN A 280 10.05 -9.68 -20.94
C ASN A 280 9.02 -8.58 -20.67
N LEU A 281 9.34 -7.30 -20.94
CA LEU A 281 8.46 -6.19 -20.63
C LEU A 281 7.21 -6.24 -21.51
N GLN A 282 6.05 -6.28 -20.87
CA GLN A 282 4.73 -6.38 -21.49
C GLN A 282 3.94 -5.08 -21.35
N GLU A 283 4.14 -4.36 -20.24
CA GLU A 283 3.42 -3.14 -19.94
C GLU A 283 4.38 -2.00 -19.57
N LEU A 284 4.14 -0.83 -20.16
CA LEU A 284 4.83 0.41 -19.82
C LEU A 284 3.82 1.50 -19.54
N HIS A 285 3.80 1.98 -18.30
CA HIS A 285 2.96 3.07 -17.85
C HIS A 285 3.82 4.29 -17.57
N LEU A 286 3.64 5.35 -18.34
CA LEU A 286 4.24 6.66 -18.07
C LEU A 286 3.10 7.60 -17.66
N LYS A 287 3.19 8.13 -16.44
CA LYS A 287 2.21 9.08 -15.91
C LYS A 287 2.91 10.36 -15.47
N ASN A 288 2.56 11.49 -16.08
CA ASN A 288 3.05 12.81 -15.70
C ASN A 288 4.60 12.87 -15.75
N VAL A 289 5.18 12.23 -16.77
CA VAL A 289 6.64 12.19 -16.96
C VAL A 289 7.04 13.28 -17.93
N GLU A 290 7.66 14.33 -17.40
CA GLU A 290 8.23 15.40 -18.23
C GLU A 290 9.54 14.91 -18.86
N CYS A 291 9.68 15.08 -20.18
CA CYS A 291 10.94 14.90 -20.92
C CYS A 291 11.55 13.50 -20.81
N SER A 292 10.85 12.50 -21.38
CA SER A 292 11.38 11.15 -21.49
C SER A 292 12.18 10.95 -22.78
N LYS A 293 13.46 10.59 -22.65
CA LYS A 293 14.28 10.14 -23.78
C LYS A 293 14.41 8.62 -23.76
N VAL A 294 14.21 7.99 -24.91
CA VAL A 294 14.31 6.53 -25.05
C VAL A 294 15.57 6.21 -25.84
N PHE A 295 16.43 5.34 -25.29
CA PHE A 295 17.58 4.78 -26.00
C PHE A 295 17.32 3.31 -26.35
N GLY A 296 17.75 2.92 -27.54
CA GLY A 296 17.47 1.61 -28.10
C GLY A 296 16.04 1.46 -28.61
N ARG A 297 15.66 0.22 -28.88
CA ARG A 297 14.31 -0.13 -29.34
C ARG A 297 13.49 -0.65 -28.16
N PHE A 298 12.21 -0.33 -28.14
CA PHE A 298 11.29 -0.99 -27.23
C PHE A 298 11.30 -2.51 -27.44
N PRO A 299 11.14 -3.29 -26.36
CA PRO A 299 11.06 -4.74 -26.46
C PRO A 299 9.82 -5.15 -27.26
N ARG A 300 9.98 -6.13 -28.14
CA ARG A 300 8.88 -6.63 -28.99
C ARG A 300 7.71 -7.22 -28.18
N THR A 301 7.94 -7.59 -26.94
CA THR A 301 6.92 -8.12 -26.02
C THR A 301 5.96 -7.06 -25.48
N LEU A 302 6.27 -5.77 -25.67
CA LEU A 302 5.46 -4.68 -25.17
C LEU A 302 4.10 -4.67 -25.87
N ALA A 303 3.03 -4.91 -25.10
CA ALA A 303 1.67 -5.09 -25.60
C ALA A 303 0.69 -4.01 -25.12
N LYS A 304 0.96 -3.41 -23.95
CA LYS A 304 0.15 -2.35 -23.37
C LYS A 304 1.00 -1.13 -23.05
N ARG A 305 0.44 0.03 -23.33
CA ARG A 305 1.09 1.31 -23.02
C ARG A 305 0.07 2.33 -22.55
N SER A 306 0.37 2.99 -21.43
CA SER A 306 -0.38 4.15 -20.95
C SER A 306 0.58 5.34 -20.86
N LEU A 307 0.19 6.45 -21.47
CA LEU A 307 0.94 7.71 -21.62
C LEU A 307 0.10 8.87 -21.09
N VAL A 308 -0.26 8.82 -19.81
CA VAL A 308 -1.09 9.87 -19.21
C VAL A 308 -0.25 11.11 -18.96
N GLU A 309 -0.64 12.26 -19.53
CA GLU A 309 0.00 13.56 -19.30
C GLU A 309 1.52 13.55 -19.58
N THR A 310 1.94 12.96 -20.70
CA THR A 310 3.37 12.84 -21.10
C THR A 310 3.65 13.64 -22.39
N PRO A 311 3.66 14.98 -22.35
CA PRO A 311 3.53 15.84 -23.54
C PRO A 311 4.73 15.79 -24.50
N THR A 312 5.92 15.42 -24.02
CA THR A 312 7.16 15.42 -24.82
C THR A 312 7.56 14.02 -25.30
N PHE A 313 6.66 13.04 -25.22
CA PHE A 313 6.93 11.69 -25.69
C PHE A 313 7.05 11.64 -27.22
N ASP A 314 8.17 11.16 -27.75
CA ASP A 314 8.32 10.92 -29.19
C ASP A 314 7.53 9.68 -29.61
N PHE A 315 6.38 9.86 -30.27
CA PHE A 315 5.54 8.75 -30.74
C PHE A 315 6.15 7.97 -31.91
N GLN A 316 7.19 8.48 -32.61
CA GLN A 316 7.79 7.76 -33.75
C GLN A 316 8.42 6.44 -33.34
N VAL A 317 8.91 6.35 -32.09
CA VAL A 317 9.47 5.13 -31.50
C VAL A 317 8.46 3.98 -31.41
N LEU A 318 7.15 4.26 -31.48
CA LEU A 318 6.09 3.24 -31.38
C LEU A 318 5.87 2.48 -32.68
N THR A 319 6.33 3.01 -33.81
CA THR A 319 6.09 2.44 -35.16
C THR A 319 6.60 1.01 -35.33
N TYR A 320 7.52 0.57 -34.46
CA TYR A 320 8.14 -0.75 -34.49
C TYR A 320 7.46 -1.78 -33.55
N LEU A 321 6.44 -1.38 -32.80
CA LEU A 321 5.75 -2.23 -31.82
C LEU A 321 4.62 -3.05 -32.46
N VAL A 322 4.98 -4.19 -33.05
CA VAL A 322 4.03 -5.10 -33.72
C VAL A 322 2.97 -5.72 -32.80
N ASN A 323 3.23 -5.77 -31.49
CA ASN A 323 2.36 -6.40 -30.51
C ASN A 323 1.54 -5.38 -29.68
N LEU A 324 1.63 -4.08 -29.98
CA LEU A 324 0.89 -3.06 -29.26
C LEU A 324 -0.61 -3.23 -29.51
N SER A 325 -1.35 -3.59 -28.47
CA SER A 325 -2.79 -3.86 -28.50
C SER A 325 -3.61 -2.80 -27.77
N GLU A 326 -3.03 -2.14 -26.78
CA GLU A 326 -3.66 -1.10 -25.98
C GLU A 326 -2.71 0.10 -25.89
N LEU A 327 -3.22 1.27 -26.28
CA LEU A 327 -2.55 2.56 -26.17
C LEU A 327 -3.52 3.56 -25.56
N ASP A 328 -3.19 4.03 -24.37
CA ASP A 328 -3.89 5.07 -23.63
C ASP A 328 -3.01 6.33 -23.60
N VAL A 329 -3.55 7.49 -24.00
CA VAL A 329 -2.80 8.75 -24.20
C VAL A 329 -3.62 9.92 -23.66
#